data_AF-A0A497KII8-F1
#
_entry.id   AF-A0A497KII8-F1
#
_cell.length_a   1.000
_cell.length_b   1.000
_cell.length_c   1.000
_cell.angle_alpha   90.00
_cell.angle_beta   90.00
_cell.angle_gamma   90.00
#
_symmetry.space_group_name_H-M   'P 1'
#
loop_
_entity.id
_entity.type
_entity.pdbx_description
1 polymer ?
#
loop_
_entity_poly.entity_id
_entity_poly.type
_entity_poly.pdbx_seq_one_letter_code
_entity_poly.pdbx_strand_id
1 'polypeptide(L)' 'MFIVFDGLDGSGKSTQAELLCSHLDELNNSYVLRTHPSDDNYFGRNSREYLLKQGKVAHVFASLFYLLDVIRSILL' A
#
# COMPACT_ATOMS: atom_id res chain seq x y z
N MET A 1 1.24 8.50 15.75
CA MET A 1 2.59 8.25 15.18
C MET A 1 2.39 7.71 13.77
N PHE A 2 3.16 8.19 12.78
CA PHE A 2 3.10 7.70 11.40
C PHE A 2 4.39 6.94 11.09
N ILE A 3 4.25 5.68 10.66
CA ILE A 3 5.38 4.78 10.35
C ILE A 3 5.21 4.30 8.91
N VAL A 4 6.28 4.37 8.13
CA VAL A 4 6.32 3.89 6.75
C VAL A 4 7.37 2.79 6.63
N PHE A 5 6.98 1.67 6.05
CA PHE A 5 7.88 0.59 5.66
C PHE A 5 8.12 0.67 4.15
N ASP A 6 9.34 1.02 3.74
CA ASP A 6 9.76 1.10 2.33
C ASP A 6 10.95 0.17 2.03
N GLY A 7 11.15 -0.17 0.76
CA GLY A 7 12.15 -1.13 0.32
C GLY A 7 11.71 -1.96 -0.90
N LEU A 8 12.66 -2.67 -1.51
CA LEU A 8 12.45 -3.48 -2.71
C LEU A 8 11.55 -4.71 -2.47
N ASP A 9 10.95 -5.24 -3.52
CA ASP A 9 10.18 -6.48 -3.44
C ASP A 9 11.01 -7.62 -2.81
N GLY A 10 10.39 -8.37 -1.89
CA GLY A 10 11.07 -9.40 -1.12
C GLY A 10 11.87 -8.92 0.09
N SER A 11 11.95 -7.62 0.38
CA SER A 11 12.71 -7.09 1.55
C SER A 11 12.04 -7.30 2.92
N GLY A 12 10.85 -7.92 2.98
CA GLY A 12 10.15 -8.23 4.23
C GLY A 12 9.28 -7.11 4.82
N LYS A 13 9.01 -6.02 4.09
CA LYS A 13 8.18 -4.89 4.57
C LYS A 13 6.84 -5.32 5.14
N SER A 14 6.09 -6.14 4.41
CA SER A 14 4.76 -6.60 4.84
C SER A 14 4.84 -7.40 6.13
N THR A 15 5.83 -8.31 6.21
CA THR A 15 6.09 -9.10 7.42
C THR A 15 6.43 -8.21 8.61
N GLN A 16 7.29 -7.20 8.44
CA GLN A 16 7.64 -6.29 9.53
C GLN A 16 6.46 -5.41 9.96
N ALA A 17 5.63 -4.96 9.01
CA ALA A 17 4.42 -4.20 9.32
C ALA A 17 3.41 -5.05 10.12
N GLU A 18 3.20 -6.31 9.74
CA GLU A 18 2.33 -7.25 10.45
C GLU A 18 2.85 -7.56 11.86
N LEU A 19 4.16 -7.82 12.02
CA LEU A 19 4.76 -8.05 13.33
C LEU A 19 4.62 -6.84 14.27
N LEU A 20 4.78 -5.63 13.74
CA LEU A 20 4.54 -4.42 14.51
C LEU A 20 3.07 -4.30 14.93
N CYS A 21 2.13 -4.60 14.03
CA CYS A 21 0.71 -4.60 14.34
C CYS A 21 0.37 -5.60 15.46
N SER A 22 0.87 -6.83 15.36
CA SER A 22 0.70 -7.85 16.43
C SER A 22 1.27 -7.40 17.76
N HIS A 23 2.44 -6.75 17.76
CA HIS A 23 3.01 -6.19 18.99
C HIS A 23 2.16 -5.04 19.56
N LEU A 24 1.58 -4.21 18.72
CA LEU A 24 0.66 -3.14 19.17
C LEU A 24 -0.65 -3.70 19.73
N ASP A 25 -1.17 -4.80 19.16
CA ASP A 25 -2.32 -5.54 19.69
C ASP A 25 -2.03 -6.06 21.11
N GLU A 26 -0.86 -6.66 21.34
CA GLU A 26 -0.43 -7.13 22.68
C GLU A 26 -0.39 -5.99 23.72
N LEU A 27 -0.08 -4.78 23.27
CA LEU A 27 -0.04 -3.57 24.08
C LEU A 27 -1.40 -2.87 24.20
N ASN A 28 -2.47 -3.40 23.59
CA ASN A 28 -3.80 -2.78 23.49
C ASN A 28 -3.78 -1.37 22.86
N ASN A 29 -2.85 -1.13 21.93
CA ASN A 29 -2.76 0.12 21.20
C ASN A 29 -3.60 0.07 19.93
N SER A 30 -4.31 1.16 19.62
CA SER A 30 -5.01 1.29 18.35
C SER A 30 -4.04 1.61 17.21
N TYR A 31 -4.28 0.99 16.06
CA TYR A 31 -3.54 1.27 14.83
C TYR A 31 -4.44 1.13 13.60
N VAL A 32 -3.96 1.65 12.48
CA VAL A 32 -4.52 1.42 11.15
C VAL A 32 -3.38 0.99 10.24
N LEU A 33 -3.48 -0.22 9.69
CA LEU A 33 -2.53 -0.73 8.70
C LEU A 33 -3.04 -0.42 7.29
N ARG A 34 -2.21 0.23 6.48
CA ARG A 34 -2.49 0.51 5.07
C ARG A 34 -1.35 -0.02 4.20
N THR A 35 -1.72 -0.69 3.11
CA THR A 35 -0.79 -1.21 2.10
C THR A 35 -1.21 -0.70 0.73
N HIS A 36 -0.25 -0.23 -0.05
CA HIS A 36 -0.46 0.29 -1.40
C HIS A 36 0.36 -0.49 -2.44
N PRO A 37 -0.18 -0.79 -3.63
CA PRO A 37 -1.55 -0.53 -4.06
C PRO A 37 -2.56 -1.34 -3.24
N SER A 38 -3.67 -0.73 -2.87
CA SER A 38 -4.69 -1.35 -2.00
C SER A 38 -5.72 -2.15 -2.80
N ASP A 39 -6.29 -3.20 -2.18
CA ASP A 39 -7.30 -4.04 -2.84
C ASP A 39 -8.74 -3.64 -2.48
N ASP A 40 -8.91 -2.62 -1.62
CA ASP A 40 -10.19 -2.17 -1.05
C ASP A 40 -10.86 -1.03 -1.82
N ASN A 41 -10.21 -0.47 -2.85
CA ASN A 41 -10.78 0.62 -3.64
C ASN A 41 -10.43 0.56 -5.14
N TYR A 42 -11.16 1.38 -5.90
CA TYR A 42 -11.04 1.43 -7.36
C TYR A 42 -9.63 1.80 -7.83
N PHE A 43 -8.96 2.75 -7.18
CA PHE A 43 -7.65 3.23 -7.61
C PHE A 43 -6.56 2.18 -7.38
N GLY A 44 -6.52 1.58 -6.19
CA GLY A 44 -5.53 0.52 -5.89
C GLY A 44 -5.69 -0.72 -6.79
N ARG A 45 -6.93 -1.16 -7.04
CA ARG A 45 -7.21 -2.27 -7.97
C ARG A 45 -6.75 -1.97 -9.40
N ASN A 46 -7.09 -0.80 -9.94
CA ASN A 46 -6.65 -0.41 -11.28
C ASN A 46 -5.13 -0.27 -11.34
N SER A 47 -4.51 0.33 -10.32
CA SER A 47 -3.04 0.43 -10.24
C SER A 47 -2.40 -0.96 -10.38
N ARG A 48 -2.87 -1.96 -9.64
CA ARG A 48 -2.39 -3.34 -9.72
C ARG A 48 -2.61 -3.94 -11.12
N GLU A 49 -3.80 -3.77 -11.69
CA GLU A 49 -4.11 -4.27 -13.04
C GLU A 49 -3.22 -3.67 -14.12
N TYR A 50 -2.98 -2.36 -14.09
CA TYR A 50 -2.11 -1.68 -15.06
C TYR A 50 -0.63 -2.02 -14.85
N LEU A 51 -0.20 -2.28 -13.61
CA LEU A 51 1.16 -2.69 -13.30
C LEU A 51 1.52 -4.04 -13.94
N LEU A 52 0.54 -4.94 -14.08
CA LEU A 52 0.71 -6.25 -14.71
C LEU A 52 0.66 -6.19 -16.25
N LYS A 53 0.25 -5.06 -16.84
CA LYS A 53 0.19 -4.86 -18.30
C LYS A 53 1.54 -4.36 -18.83
N GLN A 54 1.83 -4.69 -20.10
CA GLN A 54 3.05 -4.26 -20.76
C GLN A 54 2.88 -2.90 -21.46
N GLY A 55 3.99 -2.15 -21.54
CA GLY A 55 4.08 -0.93 -22.33
C GLY A 55 4.03 0.36 -21.51
N LYS A 56 4.65 1.42 -22.05
CA LYS A 56 4.84 2.71 -21.34
C LYS A 56 3.52 3.34 -20.88
N VAL A 57 2.47 3.24 -21.70
CA VAL A 57 1.15 3.79 -21.38
C VAL A 57 0.56 3.10 -20.15
N ALA A 58 0.66 1.77 -20.05
CA ALA A 58 0.21 1.03 -18.89
C ALA A 58 0.95 1.45 -17.61
N HIS A 59 2.27 1.63 -17.69
CA HIS A 59 3.05 2.12 -16.54
C HIS A 59 2.63 3.53 -16.10
N VAL A 60 2.34 4.44 -17.03
CA VAL A 60 1.84 5.79 -16.68
C VAL A 60 0.50 5.69 -15.94
N PHE A 61 -0.44 4.87 -16.43
CA PHE A 61 -1.71 4.65 -15.74
C PHE A 61 -1.52 3.98 -14.38
N ALA A 62 -0.63 2.99 -14.27
CA ALA A 62 -0.31 2.35 -12.99
C ALA A 62 0.18 3.39 -11.97
N SER A 63 1.11 4.27 -12.36
CA SER A 63 1.62 5.33 -11.48
C SER A 63 0.54 6.35 -11.09
N LEU A 64 -0.32 6.75 -12.04
CA LEU A 64 -1.42 7.68 -11.75
C LEU A 64 -2.43 7.09 -10.77
N PHE A 65 -2.86 5.85 -11.00
CA PHE A 65 -3.79 5.15 -10.12
C PHE A 65 -3.19 4.90 -8.73
N TYR A 66 -1.90 4.57 -8.66
CA TYR A 66 -1.17 4.46 -7.39
C TYR A 66 -1.19 5.77 -6.61
N LEU A 67 -0.89 6.90 -7.25
CA LEU A 67 -0.90 8.21 -6.59
C LEU A 67 -2.29 8.54 -6.02
N LEU A 68 -3.34 8.30 -6.79
CA LEU A 68 -4.73 8.53 -6.36
C LEU A 68 -5.13 7.60 -5.20
N ASP A 69 -4.66 6.35 -5.19
CA ASP A 69 -4.86 5.41 -4.09
C ASP A 69 -4.24 5.93 -2.79
N VAL A 70 -2.98 6.38 -2.85
CA VAL A 70 -2.27 6.93 -1.68
C VAL A 70 -2.94 8.21 -1.17
N ILE A 71 -3.27 9.17 -2.05
CA ILE A 71 -3.95 10.41 -1.65
C ILE A 71 -5.29 10.10 -0.97
N ARG A 72 -6.07 9.18 -1.54
CA ARG A 72 -7.34 8.75 -0.95
C ARG A 72 -7.15 8.18 0.46
N SER A 73 -6.12 7.37 0.69
CA SER A 73 -5.88 6.75 2.00
C SER A 73 -5.35 7.72 3.06
N ILE A 74 -4.84 8.89 2.68
CA ILE A 74 -4.44 9.94 3.62
C ILE A 74 -5.63 10.85 3.98
N LEU A 75 -6.58 11.03 3.05
CA LEU A 75 -7.74 11.90 3.22
C LEU A 75 -8.92 11.22 3.96
N LEU A 76 -8.98 9.89 3.98
CA LEU A 76 -10.03 9.08 4.61
C LEU A 76 -9.49 8.33 5.83
#